data_AF-A0A4R6JU07-F1
#
_entry.id   AF-A0A4R6JU07-F1
#
_cell.length_a   1.000
_cell.length_b   1.000
_cell.length_c   1.000
_cell.angle_alpha   90.00
_cell.angle_beta   90.00
_cell.angle_gamma   90.00
#
_symmetry.space_group_name_H-M   'P 1'
#
loop_
_entity.id
_entity.type
_entity.pdbx_description
1 polymer ?
#
loop_
_entity_poly.entity_id
_entity_poly.type
_entity_poly.pdbx_seq_one_letter_code
_entity_poly.pdbx_strand_id
1 'polypeptide(L)'
;MRILLDEDVPRPVVALLRHVLRGHDVDHVQEIKWAGKKDLVLYQDAKRAGYDVVVTNDAAQMSDPDECRAVKKTGMHRVSYRQRHPGLRGLATAVASLVAAMPDVVAELANADGQRLIAITGIDPTRQRYTIVDPRRNPPPYWPR
;
A
#
# COMPACT_ATOMS: atom_id res chain seq x y z
N MET A 1 8.12 -12.70 -0.48
CA MET A 1 6.91 -12.56 -1.35
C MET A 1 7.21 -11.55 -2.44
N ARG A 2 6.58 -11.70 -3.60
CA ARG A 2 6.64 -10.72 -4.69
C ARG A 2 5.35 -9.90 -4.73
N ILE A 3 5.49 -8.58 -4.62
CA ILE A 3 4.40 -7.63 -4.45
C ILE A 3 4.39 -6.69 -5.66
N LEU A 4 3.24 -6.60 -6.33
CA LEU A 4 3.02 -5.72 -7.47
C LEU A 4 2.14 -4.53 -7.07
N LEU A 5 2.64 -3.32 -7.27
CA LEU A 5 1.88 -2.09 -7.12
C LEU A 5 1.24 -1.72 -8.47
N ASP A 6 -0.06 -1.49 -8.42
CA ASP A 6 -0.88 -1.07 -9.56
C ASP A 6 -0.59 0.39 -9.98
N GLU A 7 -1.13 0.81 -11.13
CA GLU A 7 -0.82 2.11 -11.73
C GLU A 7 -1.34 3.31 -10.94
N ASP A 8 -2.40 3.08 -10.16
CA ASP A 8 -3.02 4.08 -9.29
C ASP A 8 -2.31 4.23 -7.93
N VAL A 9 -1.29 3.43 -7.69
CA VAL A 9 -0.41 3.54 -6.53
C VAL A 9 0.67 4.59 -6.83
N PRO A 10 0.96 5.55 -5.93
CA PRO A 10 2.01 6.53 -6.17
C PRO A 10 3.39 5.86 -6.27
N ARG A 11 4.03 5.94 -7.44
CA ARG A 11 5.41 5.46 -7.68
C ARG A 11 6.42 5.75 -6.54
N PRO A 12 6.45 6.95 -5.92
CA PRO A 12 7.41 7.21 -4.84
C PRO A 12 7.32 6.23 -3.66
N VAL A 13 6.18 5.55 -3.46
CA VAL A 13 6.00 4.59 -2.36
C VAL A 13 6.82 3.32 -2.55
N VAL A 14 7.22 2.99 -3.79
CA VAL A 14 8.03 1.79 -4.08
C VAL A 14 9.30 1.77 -3.27
N ALA A 15 10.05 2.89 -3.26
CA ALA A 15 11.30 2.99 -2.51
C ALA A 15 11.09 2.81 -0.99
N LEU A 16 10.00 3.35 -0.45
CA LEU A 16 9.66 3.20 0.97
C LEU A 16 9.29 1.75 1.30
N LEU A 17 8.46 1.12 0.45
CA LEU A 17 8.05 -0.28 0.64
C LEU A 17 9.24 -1.24 0.52
N ARG A 18 10.13 -1.04 -0.45
CA ARG A 18 11.40 -1.80 -0.55
C ARG A 18 12.24 -1.66 0.72
N HIS A 19 12.20 -0.51 1.39
CA HIS A 19 12.95 -0.30 2.63
C HIS A 19 12.34 -1.01 3.83
N VAL A 20 11.01 -0.96 4.00
CA VAL A 20 10.32 -1.53 5.18
C VAL A 20 9.98 -3.02 5.01
N LEU A 21 9.93 -3.53 3.78
CA LEU A 21 9.65 -4.94 3.45
C LEU A 21 10.93 -5.69 3.04
N ARG A 22 11.99 -5.60 3.86
CA ARG A 22 13.27 -6.25 3.55
C ARG A 22 13.08 -7.76 3.35
N GLY A 23 13.68 -8.31 2.30
CA GLY A 23 13.53 -9.72 1.93
C GLY A 23 12.30 -10.03 1.06
N HIS A 24 11.53 -9.00 0.69
CA HIS A 24 10.43 -9.10 -0.27
C HIS A 24 10.74 -8.28 -1.52
N ASP A 25 10.25 -8.74 -2.67
CA ASP A 25 10.36 -8.00 -3.92
C ASP A 25 9.14 -7.10 -4.08
N VAL A 26 9.36 -5.82 -4.34
CA VAL A 26 8.28 -4.85 -4.59
C VAL A 26 8.56 -4.21 -5.94
N ASP A 27 7.62 -4.39 -6.87
CA ASP A 27 7.66 -3.82 -8.20
C ASP A 27 6.40 -3.00 -8.45
N HIS A 28 6.48 -2.08 -9.41
CA HIS A 28 5.37 -1.24 -9.81
C HIS A 28 5.11 -1.43 -11.30
N VAL A 29 3.84 -1.49 -11.74
CA VAL A 29 3.50 -1.73 -13.15
C VAL A 29 4.22 -0.79 -14.12
N GLN A 30 4.35 0.49 -13.75
CA GLN A 30 5.14 1.48 -14.52
C GLN A 30 6.66 1.18 -14.58
N GLU A 31 7.27 0.59 -13.54
CA GLU A 31 8.70 0.24 -13.54
C GLU A 31 8.99 -1.00 -14.41
N ILE A 32 8.04 -1.93 -14.48
CA ILE A 32 8.16 -3.18 -15.24
C ILE A 32 7.52 -3.12 -16.63
N LYS A 33 7.19 -1.92 -17.12
CA LYS A 33 6.59 -1.65 -18.45
C LYS A 33 5.23 -2.33 -18.67
N TRP A 34 4.42 -2.45 -17.61
CA TRP A 34 3.06 -2.98 -17.64
C TRP A 34 1.97 -1.91 -17.46
N ALA A 35 2.34 -0.62 -17.52
CA ALA A 35 1.40 0.50 -17.47
C ALA A 35 0.30 0.38 -18.55
N GLY A 36 -0.93 0.78 -18.22
CA GLY A 36 -2.09 0.73 -19.11
C GLY A 36 -2.66 -0.68 -19.38
N LYS A 37 -2.07 -1.74 -18.79
CA LYS A 37 -2.61 -3.10 -18.91
C LYS A 37 -3.94 -3.19 -18.18
N LYS A 38 -4.95 -3.80 -18.83
CA LYS A 38 -6.27 -4.04 -18.22
C LYS A 38 -6.19 -5.04 -17.08
N ASP A 39 -6.95 -4.81 -16.02
CA ASP A 39 -6.90 -5.58 -14.76
C ASP A 39 -7.08 -7.09 -14.97
N LEU A 40 -8.04 -7.49 -15.80
CA LEU A 40 -8.27 -8.90 -16.16
C LEU A 40 -7.02 -9.60 -16.70
N VAL A 41 -6.20 -8.88 -17.47
CA VAL A 41 -4.94 -9.38 -18.04
C VAL A 41 -3.82 -9.24 -17.02
N LEU A 42 -3.78 -8.11 -16.30
CA LEU A 42 -2.79 -7.81 -15.27
C LEU A 42 -2.72 -8.91 -14.21
N TYR A 43 -3.85 -9.34 -13.66
CA TYR A 43 -3.87 -10.38 -12.63
C TYR A 43 -3.31 -11.71 -13.13
N GLN A 44 -3.65 -12.11 -14.35
CA GLN A 44 -3.17 -13.37 -14.93
C GLN A 44 -1.65 -13.31 -15.17
N ASP A 45 -1.17 -12.23 -15.77
CA ASP A 45 0.26 -12.04 -16.03
C ASP A 45 1.05 -11.91 -14.74
N ALA A 46 0.53 -11.20 -13.75
CA ALA A 46 1.16 -11.07 -12.44
C ALA A 46 1.32 -12.44 -11.78
N LYS A 47 0.26 -13.27 -11.80
CA LYS A 47 0.35 -14.63 -11.24
C LYS A 47 1.36 -15.49 -12.01
N ARG A 48 1.36 -15.43 -13.35
CA ARG A 48 2.34 -16.16 -14.19
C ARG A 48 3.78 -15.71 -13.94
N ALA A 49 3.98 -14.42 -13.66
CA ALA A 49 5.27 -13.86 -13.30
C ALA A 49 5.67 -14.14 -11.85
N GLY A 50 4.83 -14.83 -11.06
CA GLY A 50 5.14 -15.23 -9.69
C GLY A 50 4.87 -14.16 -8.64
N TYR A 51 4.02 -13.17 -8.93
CA TYR A 51 3.54 -12.25 -7.91
C TYR A 51 2.53 -12.92 -6.99
N ASP A 52 2.68 -12.68 -5.69
CA ASP A 52 1.82 -13.21 -4.63
C ASP A 52 0.74 -12.20 -4.25
N VAL A 53 1.07 -10.90 -4.33
CA VAL A 53 0.24 -9.80 -3.85
C VAL A 53 0.10 -8.73 -4.92
N VAL A 54 -1.11 -8.21 -5.09
CA VAL A 54 -1.37 -6.96 -5.82
C VAL A 54 -1.85 -5.87 -4.86
N VAL A 55 -1.28 -4.67 -4.98
CA VAL A 55 -1.65 -3.49 -4.19
C VAL A 55 -2.29 -2.46 -5.11
N THR A 56 -3.46 -1.94 -4.74
CA THR A 56 -4.23 -1.00 -5.58
C THR A 56 -5.00 0.01 -4.71
N ASN A 57 -5.27 1.19 -5.24
CA ASN A 57 -6.13 2.20 -4.63
C ASN A 57 -7.53 2.21 -5.27
N ASP A 58 -7.80 1.32 -6.23
CA ASP A 58 -9.02 1.33 -7.00
C ASP A 58 -10.14 0.65 -6.19
N ALA A 59 -11.04 1.50 -5.70
CA ALA A 59 -12.20 1.07 -4.95
C ALA A 59 -13.30 0.50 -5.86
N ALA A 60 -13.29 0.82 -7.16
CA ALA A 60 -14.30 0.41 -8.12
C ALA A 60 -14.12 -1.05 -8.57
N GLN A 61 -12.89 -1.57 -8.61
CA GLN A 61 -12.61 -2.94 -9.04
C GLN A 61 -13.41 -4.01 -8.29
N MET A 62 -13.64 -3.81 -6.98
CA MET A 62 -14.43 -4.76 -6.17
C MET A 62 -15.94 -4.68 -6.43
N SER A 63 -16.39 -3.69 -7.20
CA SER A 63 -17.76 -3.60 -7.70
C SER A 63 -17.93 -4.25 -9.07
N ASP A 64 -16.83 -4.64 -9.74
CA ASP A 64 -16.84 -5.37 -11.01
C ASP A 64 -16.77 -6.89 -10.76
N PRO A 65 -17.82 -7.66 -11.12
CA PRO A 65 -17.82 -9.11 -10.95
C PRO A 65 -16.75 -9.85 -11.78
N ASP A 66 -16.37 -9.33 -12.95
CA ASP A 66 -15.35 -9.95 -13.80
C ASP A 66 -13.95 -9.81 -13.19
N GLU A 67 -13.64 -8.64 -12.65
CA GLU A 67 -12.37 -8.41 -11.96
C GLU A 67 -12.29 -9.19 -10.65
N CYS A 68 -13.39 -9.26 -9.88
CA CYS A 68 -13.47 -10.14 -8.72
C CYS A 68 -13.23 -11.61 -9.08
N ARG A 69 -13.81 -12.09 -10.19
CA ARG A 69 -13.56 -13.44 -10.70
C ARG A 69 -12.11 -13.63 -11.12
N ALA A 70 -11.51 -12.65 -11.77
CA ALA A 70 -10.12 -12.70 -12.21
C ALA A 70 -9.15 -12.82 -11.03
N VAL A 71 -9.28 -11.94 -10.02
CA VAL A 71 -8.46 -11.99 -8.80
C VAL A 71 -8.67 -13.31 -8.05
N LYS A 72 -9.92 -13.77 -7.90
CA LYS A 72 -10.21 -15.06 -7.27
C LYS A 72 -9.53 -16.23 -7.99
N LYS A 73 -9.58 -16.24 -9.33
CA LYS A 73 -9.01 -17.32 -10.15
C LYS A 73 -7.49 -17.42 -10.04
N THR A 74 -6.79 -16.31 -9.82
CA THR A 74 -5.33 -16.32 -9.68
C THR A 74 -4.87 -16.74 -8.28
N GLY A 75 -5.75 -16.66 -7.28
CA GLY A 75 -5.44 -16.92 -5.88
C GLY A 75 -4.47 -15.89 -5.26
N MET A 76 -4.20 -14.77 -5.94
CA MET A 76 -3.32 -13.72 -5.43
C MET A 76 -3.97 -12.97 -4.27
N HIS A 77 -3.18 -12.60 -3.26
CA HIS A 77 -3.68 -11.69 -2.24
C HIS A 77 -3.89 -10.30 -2.85
N ARG A 78 -4.96 -9.62 -2.40
CA ARG A 78 -5.23 -8.24 -2.80
C ARG A 78 -5.14 -7.34 -1.58
N VAL A 79 -4.34 -6.30 -1.68
CA VAL A 79 -4.25 -5.25 -0.66
C VAL A 79 -4.79 -3.97 -1.27
N SER A 80 -5.81 -3.41 -0.63
CA SER A 80 -6.38 -2.13 -1.01
C SER A 80 -6.10 -1.10 0.05
N TYR A 81 -5.97 0.15 -0.36
CA TYR A 81 -6.00 1.30 0.54
C TYR A 81 -6.90 2.38 -0.07
N ARG A 82 -7.15 3.45 0.69
CA ARG A 82 -7.94 4.59 0.19
C ARG A 82 -7.28 5.91 0.55
N GLN A 83 -7.17 6.79 -0.44
CA GLN A 83 -6.97 8.21 -0.19
C GLN A 83 -8.32 8.89 0.14
N ARG A 84 -8.63 9.04 1.43
CA ARG A 84 -9.92 9.61 1.89
C ARG A 84 -10.06 11.12 1.66
N HIS A 85 -8.96 11.84 1.52
CA HIS A 85 -8.95 13.30 1.36
C HIS A 85 -8.21 13.68 0.06
N PRO A 86 -8.65 14.73 -0.65
CA PRO A 86 -7.95 15.17 -1.85
C PRO A 86 -6.62 15.88 -1.52
N GLY A 87 -5.79 16.04 -2.56
CA GLY A 87 -4.55 16.81 -2.50
C GLY A 87 -3.40 16.15 -1.71
N LEU A 88 -2.32 16.91 -1.53
CA LEU A 88 -1.05 16.39 -0.99
C LEU A 88 -1.16 15.88 0.44
N ARG A 89 -2.02 16.47 1.28
CA ARG A 89 -2.26 16.00 2.66
C ARG A 89 -2.92 14.62 2.67
N GLY A 90 -3.89 14.40 1.78
CA GLY A 90 -4.54 13.11 1.62
C GLY A 90 -3.58 12.04 1.09
N LEU A 91 -2.79 12.40 0.07
CA LEU A 91 -1.73 11.54 -0.46
C LEU A 91 -0.74 11.15 0.64
N ALA A 92 -0.22 12.11 1.40
CA ALA A 92 0.73 11.84 2.49
C ALA A 92 0.15 10.89 3.55
N THR A 93 -1.13 11.09 3.90
CA THR A 93 -1.83 10.22 4.87
C THR A 93 -2.03 8.81 4.31
N ALA A 94 -2.42 8.68 3.04
CA ALA A 94 -2.61 7.41 2.37
C ALA A 94 -1.29 6.63 2.25
N VAL A 95 -0.22 7.29 1.80
CA VAL A 95 1.13 6.72 1.74
C VAL A 95 1.62 6.31 3.12
N ALA A 96 1.44 7.16 4.14
CA ALA A 96 1.81 6.81 5.51
C ALA A 96 1.04 5.58 6.02
N SER A 97 -0.24 5.46 5.69
CA SER A 97 -1.07 4.30 6.07
C SER A 97 -0.57 3.03 5.41
N LEU A 98 -0.27 3.10 4.11
CA LEU A 98 0.26 1.99 3.34
C LEU A 98 1.62 1.53 3.92
N VAL A 99 2.57 2.45 4.08
CA VAL A 99 3.91 2.14 4.58
C VAL A 99 3.88 1.60 6.01
N ALA A 100 3.01 2.14 6.88
CA ALA A 100 2.90 1.68 8.26
C ALA A 100 2.27 0.27 8.37
N ALA A 101 1.29 -0.06 7.53
CA ALA A 101 0.56 -1.33 7.63
C ALA A 101 1.24 -2.48 6.88
N MET A 102 1.98 -2.20 5.80
CA MET A 102 2.49 -3.25 4.91
C MET A 102 3.40 -4.30 5.58
N PRO A 103 4.27 -3.97 6.55
CA PRO A 103 5.07 -4.99 7.25
C PRO A 103 4.20 -6.05 7.95
N ASP A 104 3.19 -5.61 8.69
CA ASP A 104 2.26 -6.51 9.40
C ASP A 104 1.39 -7.29 8.42
N VAL A 105 0.91 -6.62 7.35
CA VAL A 105 0.16 -7.25 6.27
C VAL A 105 0.97 -8.38 5.62
N VAL A 106 2.24 -8.14 5.30
CA VAL A 106 3.09 -9.16 4.68
C VAL A 106 3.38 -10.32 5.63
N ALA A 107 3.57 -10.05 6.93
CA ALA A 107 3.72 -11.10 7.94
C ALA A 107 2.46 -11.98 8.05
N GLU A 108 1.27 -11.38 8.04
CA GLU A 108 0.00 -12.10 8.02
C GLU A 108 -0.14 -12.94 6.74
N LEU A 109 0.13 -12.35 5.58
CA LEU A 109 0.00 -13.03 4.29
C LEU A 109 0.99 -14.20 4.13
N ALA A 110 2.20 -14.09 4.67
CA ALA A 110 3.20 -15.15 4.63
C ALA A 110 2.77 -16.43 5.37
N ASN A 111 1.86 -16.31 6.35
CA ASN A 111 1.33 -17.42 7.14
C ASN A 111 -0.09 -17.82 6.72
N ALA A 112 -0.66 -17.18 5.71
CA ALA A 112 -2.02 -17.47 5.26
C ALA A 112 -2.09 -18.79 4.48
N ASP A 113 -3.05 -19.63 4.85
CA ASP A 113 -3.39 -20.89 4.18
C ASP A 113 -4.23 -20.72 2.89
N GLY A 114 -4.52 -19.47 2.51
CA GLY A 114 -5.32 -19.16 1.34
C GLY A 114 -5.36 -17.67 1.02
N GLN A 115 -6.07 -17.33 -0.05
CA GLN A 115 -6.23 -15.96 -0.52
C GLN A 115 -6.77 -15.04 0.59
N ARG A 116 -6.31 -13.79 0.62
CA ARG A 116 -6.78 -12.74 1.54
C ARG A 116 -7.06 -11.47 0.75
N LEU A 117 -8.13 -10.78 1.14
CA LEU A 117 -8.50 -9.46 0.64
C LEU A 117 -8.37 -8.49 1.82
N ILE A 118 -7.32 -7.67 1.78
CA ILE A 118 -6.97 -6.77 2.87
C ILE A 118 -7.35 -5.35 2.47
N ALA A 119 -8.01 -4.63 3.37
CA ALA A 119 -8.26 -3.20 3.26
C ALA A 119 -7.49 -2.47 4.36
N ILE A 120 -6.46 -1.73 3.97
CA ILE A 120 -5.66 -0.93 4.89
C ILE A 120 -6.52 0.18 5.47
N THR A 121 -6.54 0.25 6.79
CA THR A 121 -7.23 1.32 7.50
C THR A 121 -6.40 2.59 7.43
N GLY A 122 -7.01 3.65 6.89
CA GLY A 122 -6.38 4.95 6.78
C GLY A 122 -6.08 5.56 8.15
N ILE A 123 -4.87 6.08 8.27
CA ILE A 123 -4.38 6.93 9.36
C ILE A 123 -5.33 8.13 9.52
N ASP A 124 -5.83 8.35 10.75
CA ASP A 124 -6.78 9.43 11.05
C ASP A 124 -6.14 10.82 10.88
N PRO A 125 -6.56 11.62 9.89
CA PRO A 125 -5.94 12.92 9.62
C PRO A 125 -6.43 14.03 10.55
N THR A 126 -7.45 13.78 11.39
CA THR A 126 -7.98 14.73 12.38
C THR A 126 -7.16 14.74 13.67
N ARG A 127 -6.38 13.69 13.92
CA ARG A 127 -5.47 13.60 15.07
C ARG A 127 -4.16 14.32 14.81
N GLN A 128 -3.73 15.12 15.78
CA GLN A 128 -2.40 15.73 15.78
C GLN A 128 -1.31 14.65 15.92
N ARG A 129 -0.23 14.75 15.13
CA ARG A 129 0.87 13.77 15.07
C ARG A 129 2.23 14.37 15.44
N TYR A 130 2.19 15.49 16.14
CA TYR A 130 3.36 16.19 16.61
C TYR A 130 3.01 16.84 17.94
N THR A 131 4.01 17.00 18.80
CA THR A 131 3.92 17.86 19.97
C THR A 131 4.68 19.15 19.69
N ILE A 132 4.28 20.23 20.33
CA ILE A 132 5.01 21.50 20.27
C ILE A 132 5.42 21.87 21.69
N VAL A 133 6.69 22.19 21.84
CA VAL A 133 7.24 22.84 23.04
C VAL A 133 7.73 24.22 22.60
N ASP A 134 7.37 25.27 23.33
CA ASP A 134 7.96 26.60 23.18
C ASP A 134 9.06 26.75 24.25
N PRO A 135 10.35 26.62 23.90
CA PRO A 135 11.42 26.66 24.89
C PRO A 135 11.56 28.02 25.59
N ARG A 136 10.98 29.09 25.05
CA ARG A 136 10.95 30.40 25.74
C ARG A 136 9.96 30.44 26.89
N ARG A 137 8.96 29.56 26.88
CA ARG A 137 7.90 29.46 27.90
C ARG A 137 8.10 28.27 28.84
N ASN A 138 8.48 27.12 28.29
CA ASN A 138 8.69 25.88 29.04
C ASN A 138 9.83 25.07 28.40
N PRO A 139 11.11 25.46 28.60
CA PRO A 139 12.25 24.77 28.01
C PRO A 139 12.35 23.32 28.51
N PRO A 140 12.57 22.34 27.61
CA PRO A 140 12.81 20.97 28.04
C PRO A 140 14.14 20.86 28.80
N PRO A 141 14.34 19.79 29.61
CA PRO A 141 15.53 19.67 30.49
C PRO A 141 16.89 19.72 29.77
N TYR A 142 16.91 19.33 28.50
CA TYR A 142 18.12 19.32 27.65
C TYR A 142 18.34 20.64 26.90
N TRP A 143 17.48 21.63 27.05
CA TRP A 143 17.61 22.90 26.32
C TRP A 143 18.69 23.78 26.97
N PRO A 144 19.69 24.27 26.20
CA PRO A 144 20.70 25.18 26.71
C PRO A 144 20.03 26.45 27.28
N ARG A 145 20.53 26.90 28.44
CA ARG A 145 20.09 28.15 29.07
C ARG A 145 20.87 29.33 28.52
#